data_AF-A0AAE3XI10-F1
#
_entry.id   AF-A0AAE3XI10-F1
#
_cell.length_a   1.000
_cell.length_b   1.000
_cell.length_c   1.000
_cell.angle_alpha   90.00
_cell.angle_beta   90.00
_cell.angle_gamma   90.00
#
_symmetry.space_group_name_H-M   'P 1'
#
loop_
_entity.id
_entity.type
_entity.pdbx_description
1 polymer ?
#
loop_
_entity_poly.entity_id
_entity_poly.type
_entity_poly.pdbx_seq_one_letter_code
_entity_poly.pdbx_strand_id
1 'polypeptide(L)'
;MSGAPPREVRAYLRRVTCLIPQRAARVVQAELLGHLHLDMLNARVRGLDEPQAWAQAVRDAGPAPLTALRFARTYTLGLALRWLLAAGLLGGAAYALGTHTPPAPAPAAQVGW
;
A
#
# COMPACT_ATOMS: atom_id res chain seq x y z
N MET A 1 -31.66 12.23 -8.73
CA MET A 1 -30.84 11.06 -8.34
C MET A 1 -29.71 11.58 -7.47
N SER A 2 -29.63 11.16 -6.21
CA SER A 2 -28.55 11.62 -5.32
C SER A 2 -27.24 11.01 -5.82
N GLY A 3 -26.35 11.84 -6.40
CA GLY A 3 -25.13 11.37 -7.08
C GLY A 3 -24.04 10.80 -6.17
N ALA A 4 -24.27 10.76 -4.85
CA ALA A 4 -23.29 10.28 -3.88
C ALA A 4 -23.54 8.80 -3.53
N PRO A 5 -22.51 7.93 -3.56
CA PRO A 5 -22.67 6.52 -3.20
C PRO A 5 -23.09 6.37 -1.74
N PRO A 6 -23.81 5.30 -1.36
CA PRO A 6 -24.24 5.06 0.02
C PRO A 6 -23.08 5.09 1.04
N ARG A 7 -23.41 5.39 2.31
CA ARG A 7 -22.42 5.44 3.41
C ARG A 7 -21.63 4.13 3.54
N GLU A 8 -22.29 2.99 3.36
CA GLU A 8 -21.70 1.65 3.47
C GLU A 8 -20.65 1.40 2.39
N VAL A 9 -20.95 1.79 1.15
CA VAL A 9 -20.00 1.71 0.02
C VAL A 9 -18.77 2.56 0.30
N ARG A 10 -18.95 3.79 0.80
CA ARG A 10 -17.81 4.65 1.17
C ARG A 10 -16.97 4.04 2.31
N ALA A 11 -17.62 3.42 3.30
CA ALA A 11 -16.92 2.74 4.38
C ALA A 11 -16.13 1.53 3.88
N TYR A 12 -16.70 0.75 2.96
CA TYR A 12 -16.03 -0.36 2.28
C TYR A 12 -14.80 0.13 1.52
N LEU A 13 -14.95 1.14 0.67
CA LEU A 13 -13.85 1.73 -0.11
C LEU A 13 -12.69 2.21 0.78
N ARG A 14 -12.99 2.88 1.90
CA ARG A 14 -11.97 3.30 2.87
C ARG A 14 -11.24 2.12 3.51
N ARG A 15 -11.95 1.04 3.85
CA ARG A 15 -11.34 -0.16 4.42
C ARG A 15 -10.44 -0.89 3.41
N VAL A 16 -10.88 -1.02 2.16
CA VAL A 16 -10.11 -1.71 1.10
C VAL A 16 -8.82 -0.97 0.76
N THR A 17 -8.80 0.36 0.93
CA THR A 17 -7.66 1.20 0.54
C THR A 17 -6.85 1.74 1.72
N CYS A 18 -7.11 1.28 2.96
CA CYS A 18 -6.44 1.82 4.14
C CYS A 18 -4.93 1.49 4.22
N LEU A 19 -4.50 0.42 3.54
CA LEU A 19 -3.12 -0.07 3.60
C LEU A 19 -2.23 0.42 2.43
N ILE A 20 -2.75 1.27 1.55
CA ILE A 20 -2.01 1.74 0.37
C ILE A 20 -1.75 3.25 0.41
N PRO A 21 -0.69 3.73 -0.28
CA PRO A 21 -0.38 5.16 -0.33
C PRO A 21 -1.55 6.00 -0.83
N GLN A 22 -1.76 7.20 -0.27
CA GLN A 22 -2.94 8.02 -0.54
C GLN A 22 -3.16 8.34 -2.02
N ARG A 23 -2.10 8.50 -2.81
CA ARG A 23 -2.20 8.71 -4.27
C ARG A 23 -2.81 7.49 -4.97
N ALA A 24 -2.33 6.28 -4.65
CA ALA A 24 -2.89 5.04 -5.17
C ALA A 24 -4.30 4.80 -4.63
N ALA A 25 -4.55 5.12 -3.36
CA ALA A 25 -5.87 4.98 -2.73
C ALA A 25 -6.97 5.72 -3.51
N ARG A 26 -6.72 6.95 -3.96
CA ARG A 26 -7.71 7.73 -4.72
C ARG A 26 -8.08 7.07 -6.06
N VAL A 27 -7.07 6.57 -6.79
CA VAL A 27 -7.28 5.90 -8.07
C VAL A 27 -8.03 4.59 -7.87
N VAL A 28 -7.58 3.76 -6.93
CA VAL A 28 -8.23 2.48 -6.61
C VAL A 28 -9.66 2.69 -6.12
N GLN A 29 -9.93 3.74 -5.32
CA GLN A 29 -11.29 4.07 -4.89
C GLN A 29 -12.20 4.44 -6.06
N ALA A 30 -11.72 5.21 -7.04
CA ALA A 30 -12.50 5.59 -8.21
C ALA A 30 -12.83 4.37 -9.09
N GLU A 31 -11.82 3.55 -9.40
CA GLU A 31 -11.98 2.33 -10.19
C GLU A 31 -12.90 1.30 -9.51
N LEU A 32 -12.71 1.08 -8.20
CA LEU A 32 -13.53 0.15 -7.44
C LEU A 32 -14.97 0.66 -7.29
N LEU A 33 -15.16 1.98 -7.15
CA LEU A 33 -16.49 2.57 -7.15
C LEU A 33 -17.18 2.38 -8.50
N GLY A 34 -16.46 2.53 -9.61
CA GLY A 34 -16.99 2.27 -10.95
C GLY A 34 -17.48 0.83 -11.12
N HIS A 35 -16.68 -0.16 -10.70
CA HIS A 35 -17.07 -1.57 -10.71
C HIS A 35 -18.30 -1.85 -9.83
N LEU A 36 -18.29 -1.38 -8.58
CA LEU A 36 -19.42 -1.56 -7.67
C LEU A 36 -20.71 -0.89 -8.19
N HIS A 37 -20.57 0.24 -8.89
CA HIS A 37 -21.71 0.91 -9.52
C HIS A 37 -22.29 0.08 -10.66
N LEU A 38 -21.44 -0.51 -11.51
CA LEU A 38 -21.88 -1.42 -12.57
C LEU A 38 -22.58 -2.66 -11.99
N ASP A 39 -22.02 -3.26 -10.94
CA ASP A 39 -22.63 -4.42 -10.26
C ASP A 39 -23.97 -4.07 -9.62
N MET A 40 -24.07 -2.88 -9.01
CA MET A 40 -25.33 -2.36 -8.49
C MET A 40 -26.37 -2.19 -9.62
N LEU A 41 -25.98 -1.62 -10.77
CA LEU A 41 -26.88 -1.49 -11.91
C LEU A 41 -27.33 -2.86 -12.44
N ASN A 42 -26.42 -3.83 -12.52
CA ASN A 42 -26.75 -5.21 -12.89
C ASN A 42 -27.75 -5.84 -11.89
N ALA A 43 -27.56 -5.63 -10.60
CA ALA A 43 -28.49 -6.07 -9.56
C ALA A 43 -29.86 -5.39 -9.68
N ARG A 44 -29.91 -4.11 -10.04
CA ARG A 44 -31.18 -3.40 -10.33
C ARG A 44 -31.91 -3.96 -11.54
N VAL A 45 -31.20 -4.31 -12.60
CA VAL A 45 -31.80 -4.97 -13.78
C VAL A 45 -32.41 -6.33 -13.41
N ARG A 46 -31.88 -7.00 -12.39
CA ARG A 46 -32.44 -8.24 -11.82
C ARG A 46 -33.63 -8.02 -10.87
N GLY A 47 -34.10 -6.79 -10.72
CA GLY A 47 -35.29 -6.45 -9.93
C GLY A 47 -35.02 -6.08 -8.47
N LEU A 48 -33.76 -5.97 -8.05
CA LEU A 48 -33.45 -5.46 -6.71
C LEU A 48 -33.67 -3.95 -6.64
N ASP A 49 -34.18 -3.48 -5.50
CA ASP A 49 -34.21 -2.05 -5.22
C ASP A 49 -32.78 -1.50 -5.08
N GLU A 50 -32.62 -0.18 -5.21
CA GLU A 50 -31.30 0.46 -5.17
C GLU A 50 -30.48 0.17 -3.88
N PRO A 51 -31.04 0.24 -2.66
CA PRO A 51 -30.28 -0.07 -1.46
C PRO A 51 -29.86 -1.56 -1.39
N GLN A 52 -30.74 -2.50 -1.76
CA GLN A 52 -30.38 -3.92 -1.79
C GLN A 52 -29.35 -4.21 -2.88
N ALA A 53 -29.44 -3.55 -4.02
CA ALA A 53 -28.49 -3.68 -5.12
C ALA A 53 -27.07 -3.21 -4.72
N TRP A 54 -26.96 -2.10 -4.01
CA TRP A 54 -25.67 -1.68 -3.45
C TRP A 54 -25.14 -2.65 -2.40
N ALA A 55 -26.00 -3.13 -1.51
CA ALA A 55 -25.60 -4.12 -0.51
C ALA A 55 -25.15 -5.42 -1.17
N GLN A 56 -25.82 -5.84 -2.25
CA GLN A 56 -25.44 -7.00 -3.06
C GLN A 56 -24.09 -6.81 -3.74
N ALA A 57 -23.87 -5.66 -4.41
CA ALA A 57 -22.60 -5.35 -5.04
C ALA A 57 -21.42 -5.39 -4.04
N VAL A 58 -21.61 -4.87 -2.83
CA VAL A 58 -20.58 -4.92 -1.78
C VAL A 58 -20.34 -6.36 -1.29
N ARG A 59 -21.40 -7.19 -1.17
CA ARG A 59 -21.25 -8.60 -0.82
C ARG A 59 -20.49 -9.39 -1.90
N ASP A 60 -20.82 -9.15 -3.16
CA ASP A 60 -20.23 -9.84 -4.31
C ASP A 60 -18.75 -9.43 -4.51
N ALA A 61 -18.40 -8.18 -4.18
CA ALA A 61 -17.01 -7.71 -4.16
C ALA A 61 -16.14 -8.38 -3.07
N GLY A 62 -16.77 -9.05 -2.10
CA GLY A 62 -16.11 -9.85 -1.09
C GLY A 62 -15.57 -9.10 0.13
N PRO A 63 -14.85 -9.79 1.03
CA PRO A 63 -14.41 -9.24 2.29
C PRO A 63 -13.28 -8.20 2.12
N ALA A 64 -13.55 -6.98 2.58
CA ALA A 64 -12.62 -5.86 2.57
C ALA A 64 -11.18 -6.15 3.04
N PRO A 65 -10.92 -6.90 4.15
CA PRO A 65 -9.56 -7.09 4.64
C PRO A 65 -8.67 -7.90 3.70
N LEU A 66 -9.22 -8.94 3.04
CA LEU A 66 -8.46 -9.74 2.08
C LEU A 66 -8.10 -8.91 0.85
N THR A 67 -9.05 -8.09 0.37
CA THR A 67 -8.83 -7.18 -0.74
C THR A 67 -7.81 -6.10 -0.39
N ALA A 68 -7.87 -5.55 0.83
CA ALA A 68 -6.89 -4.57 1.32
C ALA A 68 -5.46 -5.14 1.37
N LEU A 69 -5.30 -6.37 1.88
CA LEU A 69 -4.01 -7.07 1.90
C LEU A 69 -3.45 -7.30 0.49
N ARG A 70 -4.30 -7.70 -0.46
CA ARG A 70 -3.90 -7.87 -1.86
C ARG A 70 -3.41 -6.55 -2.47
N PHE A 71 -4.14 -5.45 -2.24
CA PHE A 71 -3.68 -4.13 -2.69
C PHE A 71 -2.40 -3.68 -2.00
N ALA A 72 -2.30 -3.87 -0.68
CA ALA A 72 -1.09 -3.56 0.08
C ALA A 72 0.12 -4.28 -0.53
N ARG A 73 0.01 -5.59 -0.81
CA ARG A 73 1.08 -6.36 -1.44
C ARG A 73 1.50 -5.77 -2.79
N THR A 74 0.56 -5.44 -3.67
CA THR A 74 0.88 -4.92 -5.01
C THR A 74 1.51 -3.53 -4.95
N TYR A 75 0.99 -2.63 -4.11
CA TYR A 75 1.43 -1.23 -4.07
C TYR A 75 2.62 -0.97 -3.14
N THR A 76 2.93 -1.87 -2.20
CA THR A 76 4.08 -1.72 -1.29
C THR A 76 5.32 -2.51 -1.72
N LEU A 77 5.21 -3.52 -2.60
CA LEU A 77 6.35 -4.34 -3.03
C LEU A 77 7.49 -3.51 -3.63
N GLY A 78 7.15 -2.57 -4.52
CA GLY A 78 8.13 -1.69 -5.15
C GLY A 78 8.82 -0.76 -4.16
N LEU A 79 8.12 -0.36 -3.09
CA LEU A 79 8.69 0.47 -2.03
C LEU A 79 9.62 -0.35 -1.14
N ALA A 80 9.22 -1.56 -0.77
CA ALA A 80 10.05 -2.49 0.01
C ALA A 80 11.36 -2.81 -0.72
N LEU A 81 11.30 -3.07 -2.03
CA LEU A 81 12.49 -3.31 -2.85
C LEU A 81 13.43 -2.09 -2.87
N ARG A 82 12.88 -0.88 -3.02
CA ARG A 82 13.67 0.36 -2.98
C ARG A 82 14.39 0.55 -1.66
N TRP A 83 13.73 0.27 -0.53
CA TRP A 83 14.36 0.34 0.79
C TRP A 83 15.46 -0.71 0.98
N LEU A 84 15.26 -1.93 0.49
CA LEU A 84 16.29 -2.97 0.51
C LEU A 84 17.53 -2.55 -0.29
N LEU A 85 17.34 -2.00 -1.49
CA LEU A 85 18.43 -1.50 -2.32
C LEU A 85 19.17 -0.33 -1.66
N ALA A 86 18.43 0.61 -1.06
CA ALA A 86 19.02 1.75 -0.35
C ALA A 86 19.82 1.30 0.88
N ALA A 87 19.26 0.38 1.69
CA ALA A 87 19.94 -0.20 2.84
C ALA A 87 21.19 -0.99 2.42
N GLY A 88 21.12 -1.75 1.33
CA GLY A 88 22.27 -2.45 0.75
C GLY A 88 23.38 -1.51 0.30
N LEU A 89 23.04 -0.40 -0.38
CA LEU A 89 24.00 0.63 -0.78
C LEU A 89 24.67 1.30 0.43
N LEU A 90 23.89 1.68 1.44
CA LEU A 90 24.40 2.28 2.68
C LEU A 90 25.29 1.30 3.45
N GLY A 91 24.85 0.05 3.60
CA GLY A 91 25.62 -1.01 4.26
C GLY A 91 26.91 -1.35 3.50
N GLY A 92 26.85 -1.42 2.17
CA GLY A 92 28.02 -1.64 1.31
C GLY A 92 29.05 -0.51 1.41
N ALA A 93 28.59 0.75 1.42
CA ALA A 93 29.47 1.90 1.61
C ALA A 93 30.14 1.91 3.00
N ALA A 94 29.39 1.61 4.06
CA ALA A 94 29.94 1.51 5.41
C ALA A 94 30.98 0.38 5.53
N TYR A 95 30.71 -0.77 4.91
CA TYR A 95 31.64 -1.90 4.89
C TYR A 95 32.95 -1.55 4.16
N ALA A 96 32.87 -0.88 3.00
CA ALA A 96 34.04 -0.44 2.24
C ALA A 96 34.92 0.56 3.03
N LEU A 97 34.30 1.49 3.78
CA LEU A 97 35.03 2.39 4.68
C LEU A 97 35.73 1.64 5.81
N GLY A 98 35.07 0.66 6.42
CA GLY A 98 35.64 -0.14 7.49
C GLY A 98 36.91 -0.91 7.06
N THR A 99 36.92 -1.43 5.83
CA THR A 99 38.06 -2.17 5.28
C THR A 99 39.25 -1.29 4.85
N HIS A 100 39.07 0.03 4.77
CA HIS A 100 40.12 0.99 4.39
C HIS A 100 40.62 1.84 5.56
N THR A 101 40.26 1.51 6.80
CA THR A 101 40.82 2.19 7.96
C THR A 101 42.29 1.74 8.14
N PRO A 102 43.30 2.61 7.92
CA PRO A 102 44.68 2.23 8.15
C PRO A 102 44.90 1.96 9.65
N PRO A 103 45.80 1.02 10.02
CA PRO A 103 46.11 0.76 11.42
C PRO A 103 46.53 2.06 12.11
N ALA A 104 45.92 2.35 13.26
CA ALA A 104 46.26 3.52 14.06
C ALA A 104 47.77 3.51 14.34
N PRO A 105 48.48 4.64 14.13
CA PRO A 105 49.91 4.69 14.37
C PRO A 105 50.19 4.37 15.84
N ALA A 106 51.05 3.37 16.07
CA ALA A 106 51.46 2.99 17.41
C ALA A 106 52.04 4.22 18.13
N PRO A 107 51.70 4.44 19.42
CA PRO A 107 52.21 5.58 20.17
C PRO A 107 53.73 5.55 20.16
N ALA A 108 54.34 6.64 19.72
CA ALA A 108 55.79 6.78 19.68
C ALA A 108 56.35 6.55 21.08
N ALA A 109 57.19 5.52 21.22
CA ALA A 109 57.97 5.29 22.42
C ALA A 109 58.85 6.52 22.65
N GLN A 110 58.58 7.27 23.72
CA GLN A 110 59.46 8.34 24.14
C GLN A 110 60.76 7.71 24.63
N VAL A 111 61.83 7.87 23.84
CA VAL A 111 63.19 7.56 24.27
C VAL A 111 63.66 8.74 25.12
N GLY A 112 63.65 8.55 26.44
CA GLY A 112 64.28 9.45 27.41
C GLY A 112 65.79 9.18 27.48
N TRP A 113 66.55 10.27 27.48
CA TRP A 113 68.01 10.31 27.63
C TRP A 113 68.44 10.05 29.08
#